data_AF-A0A8T7KTI0-F1
#
_entry.id   AF-A0A8T7KTI0-F1
#
_cell.length_a   1.000
_cell.length_b   1.000
_cell.length_c   1.000
_cell.angle_alpha   90.00
_cell.angle_beta   90.00
_cell.angle_gamma   90.00
#
_symmetry.space_group_name_H-M   'P 1'
#
loop_
_entity.id
_entity.type
_entity.pdbx_description
1 polymer ?
#
loop_
_entity_poly.entity_id
_entity_poly.type
_entity_poly.pdbx_seq_one_letter_code
_entity_poly.pdbx_strand_id
1 'polypeptide(L)'
;MSRYSTNVNIIFVPPGQTEEQATAPLRALYGWSLEDAQRNAIVGTPQQVAERLHALTEAGITYVITYFPRVAYDHTPLHRFAEEVAPLLR
;
A
#
# COMPACT_ATOMS: atom_id res chain seq x y z
N MET A 1 -17.73 -2.27 -21.49
CA MET A 1 -16.44 -1.71 -21.03
C MET A 1 -15.77 -2.73 -20.12
N SER A 2 -14.58 -3.21 -20.48
CA SER A 2 -13.78 -4.03 -19.56
C SER A 2 -13.37 -3.16 -18.37
N ARG A 3 -13.68 -3.62 -17.15
CA ARG A 3 -13.17 -3.02 -15.92
C ARG A 3 -11.90 -3.77 -15.56
N TYR A 4 -10.75 -3.13 -15.75
CA TYR A 4 -9.48 -3.70 -15.31
C TYR A 4 -9.36 -3.52 -13.80
N SER A 5 -9.07 -4.61 -13.11
CA SER A 5 -8.83 -4.63 -11.67
C SER A 5 -7.40 -5.04 -11.37
N THR A 6 -6.86 -4.54 -10.27
CA THR A 6 -5.60 -5.03 -9.70
C THR A 6 -5.72 -5.16 -8.18
N ASN A 7 -4.73 -5.81 -7.57
CA ASN A 7 -4.56 -5.79 -6.13
C ASN A 7 -3.18 -5.22 -5.77
N VAL A 8 -3.09 -4.63 -4.57
CA VAL A 8 -1.83 -4.11 -4.03
C VAL A 8 -1.80 -4.28 -2.52
N ASN A 9 -0.64 -4.64 -1.97
CA ASN A 9 -0.38 -4.46 -0.54
C ASN A 9 0.00 -3.01 -0.27
N ILE A 10 -0.44 -2.44 0.85
CA ILE A 10 -0.05 -1.10 1.28
C ILE A 10 0.70 -1.19 2.61
N ILE A 11 1.87 -0.55 2.65
CA ILE A 11 2.72 -0.46 3.84
C ILE A 11 3.07 1.01 4.05
N PHE A 12 2.56 1.59 5.14
CA PHE A 12 2.89 2.97 5.47
C PHE A 12 4.26 3.05 6.13
N VAL A 13 5.05 4.02 5.70
CA VAL A 13 6.32 4.37 6.36
C VAL A 13 6.02 5.35 7.50
N PRO A 14 6.28 5.00 8.77
CA PRO A 14 6.11 5.92 9.88
C PRO A 14 7.09 7.10 9.79
N PRO A 15 6.75 8.27 10.37
CA PRO A 15 7.68 9.39 10.44
C PRO A 15 9.02 8.98 11.08
N GLY A 16 10.12 9.32 10.43
CA GLY A 16 11.47 9.01 10.92
C GLY A 16 11.94 7.57 10.70
N GLN A 17 11.16 6.71 10.04
CA GLN A 17 11.59 5.37 9.64
C GLN A 17 11.93 5.32 8.14
N THR A 18 12.83 4.41 7.78
CA THR A 18 13.13 4.07 6.38
C THR A 18 12.15 3.01 5.87
N GLU A 19 12.05 2.84 4.54
CA GLU A 19 11.27 1.75 3.93
C GLU A 19 11.73 0.37 4.42
N GLU A 20 13.04 0.19 4.61
CA GLU A 20 13.59 -1.06 5.12
C GLU A 20 13.09 -1.37 6.54
N GLN A 21 13.06 -0.36 7.42
CA GLN A 21 12.53 -0.50 8.78
C GLN A 21 11.02 -0.76 8.77
N ALA A 22 10.27 -0.01 7.96
CA ALA A 22 8.82 -0.14 7.88
C ALA A 22 8.37 -1.51 7.31
N THR A 23 9.15 -2.07 6.38
CA THR A 23 8.83 -3.36 5.74
C THR A 23 9.37 -4.56 6.51
N ALA A 24 10.29 -4.39 7.45
CA ALA A 24 10.93 -5.48 8.19
C ALA A 24 9.94 -6.48 8.85
N PRO A 25 8.85 -6.04 9.52
CA PRO A 25 7.89 -6.98 10.12
C PRO A 25 7.17 -7.83 9.07
N LEU A 26 6.82 -7.22 7.92
CA LEU A 26 6.17 -7.93 6.83
C LEU A 26 7.10 -8.94 6.18
N ARG A 27 8.34 -8.51 5.95
CA ARG A 27 9.39 -9.32 5.35
C ARG A 27 9.71 -10.53 6.20
N ALA A 28 9.76 -10.38 7.52
CA ALA A 28 9.90 -11.50 8.44
C ALA A 28 8.71 -12.46 8.38
N LEU A 29 7.48 -11.95 8.22
CA LEU A 29 6.26 -12.76 8.14
C LEU A 29 6.18 -13.61 6.87
N TYR A 30 6.56 -13.05 5.72
CA TYR A 30 6.44 -13.71 4.41
C TYR A 30 7.76 -14.27 3.86
N GLY A 31 8.87 -14.10 4.57
CA GLY A 31 10.20 -14.48 4.07
C GLY A 31 10.66 -13.64 2.88
N TRP A 32 10.22 -12.38 2.78
CA TRP A 32 10.51 -11.49 1.66
C TRP A 32 11.84 -10.73 1.81
N SER A 33 12.54 -10.55 0.69
CA SER A 33 13.64 -9.59 0.58
C SER A 33 13.13 -8.14 0.54
N LEU A 34 14.04 -7.16 0.56
CA LEU A 34 13.65 -5.75 0.39
C LEU A 34 13.04 -5.53 -0.99
N GLU A 35 13.66 -6.15 -2.01
CA GLU A 35 13.20 -6.08 -3.38
C GLU A 35 11.80 -6.70 -3.53
N ASP A 36 11.55 -7.85 -2.90
CA ASP A 36 10.22 -8.47 -2.91
C ASP A 36 9.17 -7.56 -2.28
N ALA A 37 9.50 -6.87 -1.19
CA ALA A 37 8.58 -5.91 -0.58
C ALA A 37 8.27 -4.73 -1.52
N GLN A 38 9.28 -4.21 -2.22
CA GLN A 38 9.12 -3.12 -3.19
C GLN A 38 8.34 -3.55 -4.45
N ARG A 39 8.44 -4.82 -4.87
CA ARG A 39 7.70 -5.36 -6.02
C ARG A 39 6.25 -5.70 -5.68
N ASN A 40 6.00 -6.20 -4.48
CA ASN A 40 4.69 -6.75 -4.09
C ASN A 40 3.83 -5.79 -3.25
N ALA A 41 4.37 -4.62 -2.88
CA ALA A 41 3.66 -3.63 -2.08
C ALA A 41 3.96 -2.19 -2.52
N ILE A 42 2.99 -1.33 -2.31
CA ILE A 42 3.19 0.11 -2.31
C ILE A 42 3.67 0.50 -0.91
N VAL A 43 4.92 0.95 -0.82
CA VAL A 43 5.57 1.38 0.43
C VAL A 43 5.77 2.89 0.40
N GLY A 44 5.25 3.61 1.40
CA GLY A 44 5.46 5.06 1.46
C GLY A 44 4.56 5.81 2.44
N THR A 45 4.59 7.13 2.35
CA THR A 45 3.64 8.02 3.05
C THR A 45 2.25 7.95 2.41
N PRO A 46 1.19 8.42 3.10
CA PRO A 46 -0.16 8.50 2.52
C PRO A 46 -0.21 9.22 1.17
N GLN A 47 0.54 10.31 1.01
CA GLN A 47 0.64 11.06 -0.25
C GLN A 47 1.29 10.22 -1.35
N GLN A 48 2.42 9.57 -1.07
CA GLN A 48 3.12 8.69 -2.03
C GLN A 48 2.27 7.47 -2.42
N VAL A 49 1.46 6.95 -1.48
CA VAL A 49 0.51 5.87 -1.76
C VAL A 49 -0.58 6.38 -2.71
N ALA A 50 -1.16 7.55 -2.45
CA ALA A 50 -2.17 8.14 -3.32
C ALA A 50 -1.66 8.41 -4.74
N GLU A 51 -0.45 8.97 -4.86
CA GLU A 51 0.22 9.21 -6.16
C GLU A 51 0.37 7.93 -6.98
N ARG A 52 0.80 6.83 -6.35
CA ARG A 52 0.94 5.53 -7.03
C ARG A 52 -0.41 4.93 -7.42
N LEU A 53 -1.45 5.10 -6.61
CA LEU A 53 -2.80 4.66 -6.96
C LEU A 53 -3.41 5.47 -8.11
N HIS A 54 -3.13 6.77 -8.17
CA HIS A 54 -3.47 7.60 -9.32
C HIS A 54 -2.76 7.12 -10.58
N ALA A 55 -1.47 6.79 -10.51
CA ALA A 55 -0.75 6.24 -11.66
C ALA A 55 -1.35 4.92 -12.19
N LEU A 56 -1.91 4.07 -11.32
CA LEU A 56 -2.66 2.88 -11.75
C LEU A 56 -3.95 3.26 -12.50
N THR A 57 -4.63 4.30 -12.05
CA THR A 57 -5.84 4.81 -12.70
C THR A 57 -5.54 5.34 -14.09
N GLU A 58 -4.46 6.12 -14.23
CA GLU A 58 -3.96 6.60 -15.53
C GLU A 58 -3.53 5.46 -16.46
N ALA A 59 -3.07 4.34 -15.90
CA ALA A 59 -2.75 3.12 -16.65
C ALA A 59 -4.01 2.30 -17.05
N GLY A 60 -5.22 2.78 -16.74
CA GLY A 60 -6.49 2.16 -17.11
C GLY A 60 -7.06 1.20 -16.07
N ILE A 61 -6.50 1.14 -14.85
CA ILE A 61 -7.09 0.38 -13.75
C ILE A 61 -8.30 1.15 -13.20
N THR A 62 -9.44 0.47 -13.14
CA THR A 62 -10.72 1.07 -12.70
C THR A 62 -11.18 0.55 -11.35
N TYR A 63 -10.47 -0.42 -10.79
CA TYR A 63 -10.78 -1.04 -9.50
C TYR A 63 -9.51 -1.56 -8.84
N VAL A 64 -9.26 -1.17 -7.59
CA VAL A 64 -8.10 -1.60 -6.82
C VAL A 64 -8.55 -2.29 -5.54
N ILE A 65 -8.04 -3.50 -5.30
CA ILE A 65 -8.20 -4.23 -4.05
C ILE A 65 -6.95 -3.96 -3.20
N THR A 66 -7.10 -3.27 -2.08
CA THR A 66 -5.99 -2.98 -1.17
C THR A 66 -5.93 -3.99 -0.04
N TYR A 67 -4.73 -4.49 0.23
CA TYR A 67 -4.46 -5.36 1.37
C TYR A 67 -3.59 -4.63 2.39
N PHE A 68 -3.97 -4.76 3.66
CA PHE A 68 -3.19 -4.27 4.80
C PHE A 68 -2.67 -5.50 5.56
N PRO A 69 -1.35 -5.74 5.60
CA PRO A 69 -0.82 -6.90 6.30
C PRO A 69 -1.23 -6.93 7.77
N ARG A 70 -1.63 -8.13 8.24
CA ARG A 70 -2.14 -8.35 9.61
C ARG A 70 -3.39 -7.54 9.95
N VAL A 71 -4.20 -7.14 8.97
CA VAL A 71 -5.44 -6.38 9.22
C VAL A 71 -6.41 -7.07 10.17
N ALA A 72 -6.36 -8.39 10.33
CA ALA A 72 -7.18 -9.09 11.34
C ALA A 72 -6.79 -8.77 12.80
N TYR A 73 -5.59 -8.23 13.03
CA TYR A 73 -5.03 -7.95 14.35
C TYR A 73 -4.75 -6.46 14.57
N ASP A 74 -4.47 -5.71 13.51
CA ASP A 74 -4.16 -4.28 13.56
C ASP A 74 -4.87 -3.53 12.42
N HIS A 75 -5.88 -2.73 12.78
CA HIS A 75 -6.67 -1.95 11.85
C HIS A 75 -6.07 -0.56 11.59
N THR A 76 -4.99 -0.19 12.28
CA THR A 76 -4.38 1.14 12.17
C THR A 76 -4.05 1.51 10.72
N PRO A 77 -3.43 0.63 9.89
CA PRO A 77 -3.17 0.95 8.49
C PRO A 77 -4.45 1.13 7.67
N LEU A 78 -5.50 0.36 7.96
CA LEU A 78 -6.79 0.48 7.26
C LEU A 78 -7.45 1.83 7.55
N HIS A 79 -7.52 2.23 8.83
CA HIS A 79 -8.07 3.54 9.21
C HIS A 79 -7.23 4.67 8.63
N ARG A 80 -5.90 4.56 8.69
CA ARG A 80 -4.99 5.52 8.09
C ARG A 80 -5.22 5.70 6.58
N PHE A 81 -5.44 4.60 5.86
CA PHE A 81 -5.78 4.66 4.44
C PHE A 81 -7.11 5.38 4.21
N ALA A 82 -8.14 5.05 5.00
CA ALA A 82 -9.45 5.66 4.87
C ALA A 82 -9.44 7.17 5.17
N GLU A 83 -8.63 7.60 6.13
CA GLU A 83 -8.56 9.00 6.60
C GLU A 83 -7.58 9.85 5.77
N GLU A 84 -6.43 9.31 5.39
CA GLU A 84 -5.35 10.09 4.77
C GLU A 84 -5.16 9.82 3.26
N VAL A 85 -5.56 8.65 2.75
CA VAL A 85 -5.34 8.28 1.33
C VAL A 85 -6.61 8.39 0.52
N ALA A 86 -7.71 7.76 0.95
CA ALA A 86 -8.95 7.71 0.20
C ALA A 86 -9.50 9.12 -0.18
N PRO A 87 -9.41 10.16 0.67
CA PRO A 87 -9.81 11.51 0.29
C PRO A 87 -8.99 12.13 -0.85
N LEU A 88 -7.78 11.62 -1.12
CA LEU A 88 -6.90 12.10 -2.18
C LEU A 88 -7.19 11.43 -3.54
N LEU A 89 -8.00 10.37 -3.58
CA LEU A 89 -8.30 9.57 -4.79
C LEU A 89 -9.59 9.98 -5.52
N ARG A 90 -10.12 11.17 -5.22
CA ARG A 90 -11.39 11.66 -5.78
C ARG A 90 -11.27 12.06 -7.24
#